data_AF-A0A1Z8Q3A1-F1
#
_entry.id   AF-A0A1Z8Q3A1-F1
#
_cell.length_a   1.000
_cell.length_b   1.000
_cell.length_c   1.000
_cell.angle_alpha   90.00
_cell.angle_beta   90.00
_cell.angle_gamma   90.00
#
_symmetry.space_group_name_H-M   'P 1'
#
loop_
_entity.id
_entity.type
_entity.pdbx_description
1 polymer ?
#
loop_
_entity_poly.entity_id
_entity_poly.type
_entity_poly.pdbx_seq_one_letter_code
_entity_poly.pdbx_strand_id
1 'polypeptide(L)' 'MLAILKGWLSSHVLRLIGWGVAGLSVLTVLLGARQAGRNAERNDQLKKIIEVKDAQLRATLDAPRTRGELVDRLRRGKF' A
#
# COMPACT_ATOMS: atom_id res chain seq x y z
N MET A 1 -0.15 -44.42 -30.20
CA MET A 1 -0.35 -42.96 -30.07
C MET A 1 -0.13 -42.46 -28.63
N LEU A 2 -0.86 -42.98 -27.63
CA LEU A 2 -0.75 -42.55 -26.22
C LEU A 2 0.63 -42.79 -25.57
N ALA A 3 1.30 -43.90 -25.90
CA ALA A 3 2.63 -44.21 -25.36
C ALA A 3 3.75 -43.29 -25.89
N ILE A 4 3.63 -42.84 -27.15
CA ILE A 4 4.56 -41.91 -27.79
C ILE A 4 4.41 -40.52 -27.16
N LEU A 5 3.16 -40.12 -26.89
CA LEU A 5 2.86 -38.87 -26.21
C LEU A 5 3.41 -38.87 -24.77
N LYS A 6 3.28 -39.98 -24.04
CA LYS A 6 3.86 -40.14 -22.70
C LYS A 6 5.39 -40.04 -22.70
N GLY A 7 6.07 -40.69 -23.65
CA GLY A 7 7.53 -40.62 -23.76
C GLY A 7 8.02 -39.21 -24.12
N TRP A 8 7.34 -38.55 -25.05
CA TRP A 8 7.66 -37.17 -25.44
C TRP A 8 7.41 -36.18 -24.29
N LEU A 9 6.28 -36.33 -23.60
CA LEU A 9 5.92 -35.51 -22.45
C LEU A 9 6.90 -35.73 -21.29
N SER A 10 7.27 -36.96 -20.98
CA SER A 10 8.28 -37.27 -19.96
C SER A 10 9.64 -36.63 -20.25
N SER A 11 10.02 -36.52 -21.52
CA SER A 11 11.29 -35.89 -21.92
C SER A 11 11.21 -34.35 -21.89
N HIS A 12 10.04 -33.77 -22.13
CA HIS A 12 9.84 -32.32 -22.22
C HIS A 12 9.24 -31.69 -20.96
N VAL A 13 8.76 -32.48 -19.99
CA VAL A 13 8.13 -32.00 -18.74
C VAL A 13 9.06 -31.10 -17.94
N LEU A 14 10.34 -31.46 -17.79
CA LEU A 14 11.33 -30.63 -17.11
C LEU A 14 11.54 -29.29 -17.82
N ARG A 15 11.55 -29.30 -19.16
CA ARG A 15 11.68 -28.09 -19.98
C ARG A 15 10.44 -27.21 -19.90
N LEU A 16 9.25 -27.81 -19.93
CA LEU A 16 7.97 -27.12 -19.79
C LEU A 16 7.81 -26.50 -18.40
N ILE A 17 8.21 -27.19 -17.34
CA ILE A 17 8.23 -26.65 -15.97
C ILE A 17 9.22 -25.50 -15.89
N GLY A 18 10.44 -25.65 -16.43
CA GLY A 18 11.44 -24.57 -16.44
C GLY A 18 10.96 -23.31 -17.16
N TRP A 19 10.34 -23.46 -18.33
CA TRP A 19 9.76 -22.33 -19.07
C TRP A 19 8.52 -21.75 -18.38
N GLY A 20 7.71 -22.59 -17.75
CA GLY A 20 6.56 -22.16 -16.94
C GLY A 20 6.99 -21.31 -15.75
N VAL A 21 8.02 -21.73 -15.01
CA VAL A 21 8.57 -20.99 -13.87
C VAL A 21 9.21 -19.67 -14.31
N ALA A 22 9.95 -19.67 -15.43
CA ALA A 22 10.51 -18.44 -16.00
C ALA A 22 9.40 -17.45 -16.38
N GLY A 23 8.35 -17.91 -17.07
CA GLY A 23 7.21 -17.07 -17.45
C GLY A 23 6.44 -16.52 -16.24
N LEU A 24 6.19 -17.38 -15.24
CA LEU A 24 5.54 -16.97 -14.00
C LEU A 24 6.36 -15.94 -13.23
N SER A 25 7.69 -16.09 -13.18
CA SER A 25 8.57 -15.14 -12.51
C SER A 25 8.54 -13.75 -13.15
N VAL A 26 8.49 -13.68 -14.49
CA VAL A 26 8.37 -12.40 -15.19
C VAL A 26 7.00 -11.77 -14.93
N LEU A 27 5.93 -12.56 -14.98
CA LEU A 27 4.57 -12.11 -14.67
C LEU A 27 4.43 -11.58 -13.24
N THR A 28 4.98 -12.28 -12.25
CA THR A 28 4.92 -11.83 -10.85
C THR A 28 5.72 -10.56 -10.62
N VAL A 29 6.86 -10.39 -11.28
CA VAL A 29 7.62 -9.12 -11.23
C VAL A 29 6.83 -7.98 -11.88
N LEU A 30 6.20 -8.21 -13.04
CA LEU A 30 5.42 -7.19 -13.73
C LEU A 30 4.17 -6.78 -12.93
N LEU A 31 3.47 -7.77 -12.37
CA LEU A 31 2.30 -7.55 -11.52
C LEU A 31 2.69 -6.90 -10.20
N GLY A 32 3.80 -7.33 -9.60
CA GLY A 32 4.38 -6.72 -8.40
C GLY A 32 4.77 -5.26 -8.63
N ALA A 33 5.38 -4.93 -9.77
CA ALA A 33 5.70 -3.56 -10.15
C ALA A 33 4.45 -2.71 -10.36
N ARG A 34 3.41 -3.25 -11.01
CA ARG A 34 2.13 -2.56 -11.19
C ARG A 34 1.38 -2.38 -9.87
N GLN A 35 1.50 -3.34 -8.95
CA GLN A 35 0.94 -3.26 -7.62
C GLN A 35 1.71 -2.25 -6.77
N ALA A 36 3.04 -2.18 -6.89
CA ALA A 36 3.88 -1.19 -6.22
C ALA A 36 3.55 0.24 -6.67
N GLY A 37 3.26 0.47 -7.96
CA GLY A 37 2.78 1.76 -8.47
C GLY A 37 1.46 2.19 -7.84
N ARG A 38 0.46 1.29 -7.78
CA ARG A 38 -0.84 1.55 -7.12
C ARG A 38 -0.71 1.68 -5.60
N ASN A 39 0.26 0.99 -4.99
CA ASN A 39 0.50 1.06 -3.55
C ASN A 39 1.24 2.35 -3.16
N ALA A 40 2.06 2.91 -4.05
CA ALA A 40 2.68 4.22 -3.86
C ALA A 40 1.63 5.34 -3.84
N GLU A 41 0.64 5.29 -4.74
CA GLU A 41 -0.49 6.23 -4.73
C GLU A 41 -1.31 6.12 -3.43
N ARG A 42 -1.54 4.91 -2.94
CA ARG A 42 -2.24 4.69 -1.66
C ARG A 42 -1.44 5.18 -0.46
N ASN A 43 -0.12 4.99 -0.46
CA ASN A 43 0.73 5.48 0.61
C ASN A 43 0.82 7.01 0.62
N ASP A 44 0.84 7.68 -0.53
CA ASP A 44 0.78 9.14 -0.61
C ASP A 44 -0.56 9.67 -0.07
N GLN A 45 -1.67 9.01 -0.43
CA GLN A 45 -3.00 9.36 0.10
C GLN A 45 -3.09 9.14 1.61
N LEU A 46 -2.60 8.00 2.12
CA LEU A 46 -2.56 7.72 3.55
C LEU A 46 -1.70 8.73 4.30
N LYS A 47 -0.56 9.14 3.75
CA LYS A 47 0.30 10.17 4.33
C LYS A 47 -0.41 11.51 4.44
N LYS A 48 -1.08 11.95 3.37
CA LYS A 48 -1.89 13.19 3.39
C LYS A 48 -3.01 13.15 4.42
N ILE A 49 -3.69 12.00 4.56
CA ILE A 49 -4.74 11.83 5.58
C ILE A 49 -4.16 11.93 6.99
N ILE A 50 -3.00 11.32 7.25
CA ILE A 50 -2.34 11.39 8.55
C ILE A 50 -1.92 12.83 8.87
N GLU A 51 -1.33 13.56 7.92
CA GLU A 51 -0.93 14.96 8.13
C GLU A 51 -2.14 15.85 8.45
N VAL A 52 -3.24 15.69 7.72
CA VAL A 52 -4.48 16.43 8.01
C VAL A 52 -5.06 16.05 9.39
N LYS A 53 -5.02 14.77 9.74
CA LYS A 53 -5.51 14.29 11.04
C LYS A 53 -4.65 14.77 12.19
N ASP A 54 -3.33 14.80 12.03
CA ASP A 54 -2.40 15.33 13.02
C ASP A 54 -2.59 16.84 13.20
N ALA A 55 -2.79 17.59 12.11
CA ALA A 55 -3.12 19.01 12.17
C ALA A 55 -4.47 19.27 12.87
N GLN A 56 -5.50 18.45 12.59
CA GLN A 56 -6.78 18.51 13.29
C GLN A 56 -6.63 18.15 14.77
N LEU A 57 -5.81 17.16 15.11
CA LEU A 57 -5.57 16.75 16.48
C LEU A 57 -4.83 17.84 17.25
N ARG A 58 -3.82 18.48 16.64
CA ARG A 58 -3.15 19.66 17.18
C ARG A 58 -4.10 20.83 17.38
N ALA A 59 -4.96 21.12 16.40
CA ALA A 59 -5.97 22.15 16.53
C ALA A 59 -6.99 21.84 17.63
N THR A 60 -7.32 20.55 17.84
CA THR A 60 -8.23 20.10 18.91
C THR A 60 -7.55 20.11 20.29
N LEU A 61 -6.23 19.88 20.34
CA LEU A 61 -5.44 20.01 21.56
C LEU A 61 -5.21 21.48 21.95
N ASP A 62 -5.10 22.37 20.98
CA ASP A 62 -5.00 23.81 21.21
C ASP A 62 -6.38 24.48 21.35
N ALA A 63 -7.46 23.75 21.05
CA ALA A 63 -8.82 24.17 21.33
C ALA A 63 -9.06 24.14 22.85
N PRO A 64 -9.63 25.21 23.41
CA PRO A 64 -9.78 25.33 24.85
C PRO A 64 -10.74 24.25 25.38
N ARG A 65 -10.24 23.47 26.34
CA ARG A 65 -10.90 22.24 26.79
C ARG A 65 -12.07 22.51 27.74
N THR A 66 -12.09 23.72 28.34
CA THR A 66 -13.07 24.12 29.36
C THR A 66 -13.45 25.59 29.21
N ARG A 67 -14.70 25.96 29.56
CA ARG A 67 -15.17 27.36 29.53
C ARG A 67 -14.31 28.33 30.35
N GLY A 68 -13.66 27.85 31.42
CA GLY A 68 -12.72 28.65 32.22
C GLY A 68 -11.46 29.06 31.44
N GLU A 69 -10.90 28.17 30.63
CA GLU A 69 -9.73 28.48 29.78
C GLU A 69 -10.07 29.45 28.64
N LEU A 70 -11.28 29.36 28.10
CA LEU A 70 -11.79 30.34 27.12
C LEU A 70 -11.81 31.74 27.70
N VAL A 71 -12.39 31.92 28.89
CA VAL A 71 -12.48 33.23 29.57
C VAL A 71 -11.08 33.75 29.93
N ASP A 72 -10.17 32.88 30.34
CA ASP A 72 -8.80 33.26 30.71
C ASP A 72 -7.92 33.60 29.48
N ARG A 73 -8.08 32.91 28.34
CA ARG A 73 -7.44 33.29 27.06
C ARG A 73 -8.02 34.60 26.50
N LEU A 74 -9.33 34.80 26.60
CA LEU A 74 -10.03 36.02 26.18
C LEU A 74 -9.63 37.24 27.04
N ARG A 75 -9.42 37.03 28.35
CA ARG A 75 -8.84 38.04 29.26
C ARG A 75 -7.37 38.35 28.94
N ARG A 76 -6.60 37.37 28.44
CA ARG A 76 -5.20 37.53 28.04
C ARG A 76 -5.00 37.99 26.59
N GLY A 77 -6.08 38.18 25.82
CA GLY A 77 -6.04 38.62 24.43
C GLY A 77 -5.37 37.63 23.45
N LYS A 78 -5.24 36.36 23.82
CA LYS A 78 -4.65 35.33 22.94
C LYS A 78 -5.76 34.59 22.19
N PHE A 79 -5.99 35.00 20.95
CA PHE A 79 -6.70 34.27 19.91
C PHE A 79 -5.82 34.16 18.68
#